data_AF-A0A5S9MFW7-F1
#
_entry.id   AF-A0A5S9MFW7-F1
#
_cell.length_a   1.000
_cell.length_b   1.000
_cell.length_c   1.000
_cell.angle_alpha   90.00
_cell.angle_beta   90.00
_cell.angle_gamma   90.00
#
_symmetry.space_group_name_H-M   'P 1'
#
loop_
_entity.id
_entity.type
_entity.pdbx_description
1 polymer ?
#
loop_
_entity_poly.entity_id
_entity_poly.type
_entity_poly.pdbx_seq_one_letter_code
_entity_poly.pdbx_strand_id
1 'polypeptide(L)'
;MGLEVASVCSEIGLSIPDDLSIIGQDNSYIAQKNAHVKLTTLTHPQEQMGRDAADWMIKKFKGKRISLIKRFTSLNWFQVKRSNE
;
A
#
# COMPACT_ATOMS: atom_id res chain seq x y z
N MET A 1 -0.25 1.33 12.96
CA MET A 1 0.44 0.03 13.05
C MET A 1 1.94 0.13 12.77
N GLY A 2 2.43 0.11 11.52
CA GLY A 2 3.90 0.04 11.27
C GLY A 2 4.73 1.18 11.88
N LEU A 3 4.16 2.40 11.94
CA LEU A 3 4.79 3.56 12.57
C LEU A 3 4.87 3.45 14.10
N GLU A 4 3.82 2.93 14.74
CA GLU A 4 3.79 2.77 16.20
C GLU A 4 4.80 1.72 16.65
N VAL A 5 4.90 0.61 15.89
CA VAL A 5 5.92 -0.41 16.14
C VAL A 5 7.33 0.19 16.00
N ALA A 6 7.58 0.99 14.96
CA ALA A 6 8.87 1.67 14.79
C ALA A 6 9.17 2.65 15.95
N SER A 7 8.16 3.35 16.47
CA SER A 7 8.30 4.24 17.65
C SER A 7 8.70 3.44 18.89
N VAL A 8 7.99 2.35 19.18
CA VAL A 8 8.28 1.50 20.35
C VAL A 8 9.68 0.86 20.23
N CYS A 9 10.08 0.39 19.04
CA CYS A 9 11.43 -0.11 18.82
C CYS A 9 12.49 0.94 19.15
N SER A 10 12.27 2.20 18.77
CA SER A 10 13.16 3.31 19.13
C SER A 10 13.20 3.56 20.64
N GLU A 11 12.07 3.46 21.34
CA GLU A 11 11.98 3.67 22.79
C GLU A 11 12.72 2.58 23.58
N ILE A 12 12.73 1.34 23.09
CA ILE A 12 13.41 0.20 23.73
C ILE A 12 14.84 -0.02 23.21
N GLY A 13 15.34 0.85 22.31
CA GLY A 13 16.72 0.82 21.82
C GLY A 13 17.01 -0.24 20.75
N LEU A 14 16.00 -0.75 20.04
CA LEU A 14 16.18 -1.64 18.88
C LEU A 14 16.44 -0.82 17.61
N SER A 15 17.51 -1.16 16.88
CA SER A 15 17.82 -0.56 15.59
C SER A 15 16.94 -1.14 14.47
N ILE A 16 16.39 -0.25 13.64
CA ILE A 16 15.72 -0.60 12.39
C ILE A 16 16.57 -0.06 11.23
N PRO A 17 17.07 -0.90 10.31
CA PRO A 17 16.70 -2.29 10.07
C PRO A 17 17.60 -3.36 10.75
N ASP A 18 18.66 -2.97 11.46
CA ASP A 18 19.74 -3.89 11.86
C ASP A 18 19.30 -5.01 12.81
N ASP A 19 18.49 -4.68 13.82
CA ASP A 19 17.97 -5.65 14.79
C ASP A 19 16.59 -6.18 14.38
N LEU A 20 15.78 -5.32 13.74
CA LEU A 20 14.44 -5.67 13.26
C LEU A 20 14.09 -4.89 11.99
N SER A 21 13.64 -5.60 10.96
CA SER A 21 13.09 -4.98 9.75
C SER A 21 11.57 -4.91 9.80
N ILE A 22 11.01 -3.73 9.48
CA ILE A 22 9.56 -3.48 9.44
C ILE A 22 9.13 -3.15 8.01
N ILE A 23 8.13 -3.87 7.52
CA ILE A 23 7.45 -3.58 6.25
C ILE A 23 6.01 -3.18 6.56
N GLY A 24 5.62 -1.97 6.17
CA GLY A 24 4.25 -1.46 6.29
C GLY A 24 3.41 -1.66 5.02
N GLN A 25 2.13 -1.35 5.10
CA GLN A 25 1.21 -1.35 3.96
C GLN A 25 0.61 0.05 3.77
N ASP A 26 0.12 0.33 2.55
CA ASP A 26 -0.65 1.51 2.14
C ASP A 26 0.12 2.81 1.85
N ASN A 27 1.44 2.86 2.09
CA ASN A 27 2.27 4.06 1.82
C ASN A 27 1.58 5.38 2.21
N SER A 28 0.96 5.40 3.38
CA SER A 28 0.08 6.50 3.76
C SER A 28 0.86 7.81 3.87
N TYR A 29 0.21 8.92 3.52
CA TYR A 29 0.80 10.26 3.62
C TYR A 29 1.33 10.57 5.04
N ILE A 30 0.67 10.02 6.06
CA ILE A 30 1.09 10.15 7.47
C ILE A 30 2.43 9.44 7.71
N ALA A 31 2.65 8.27 7.10
CA ALA A 31 3.93 7.56 7.16
C ALA A 31 5.06 8.26 6.38
N GLN A 32 4.72 9.15 5.44
CA GLN A 32 5.71 9.94 4.71
C GLN A 32 6.13 11.20 5.45
N LYS A 33 5.18 11.91 6.07
CA LYS A 33 5.44 13.24 6.65
C LYS A 33 5.74 13.25 8.15
N ASN A 34 5.22 12.28 8.90
CA ASN A 34 5.29 12.31 10.36
C ASN A 34 6.20 11.22 10.93
N ALA A 35 6.80 10.39 10.09
CA ALA A 35 7.67 9.31 10.51
C ALA A 35 9.12 9.78 10.57
N HIS A 36 9.72 9.73 11.77
CA HIS A 36 11.18 9.90 11.93
C HIS A 36 11.97 8.70 11.37
N VAL A 37 11.28 7.60 11.03
CA VAL A 37 11.85 6.36 10.48
C VAL A 37 11.34 6.15 9.05
N LYS A 38 12.25 5.93 8.09
CA LYS A 38 11.89 5.59 6.71
C LYS A 38 11.35 4.15 6.66
N LEU A 39 10.04 3.99 6.57
CA LEU A 39 9.41 2.67 6.43
C LEU A 39 9.46 2.19 4.98
N THR A 40 9.79 0.90 4.81
CA THR A 40 9.54 0.18 3.55
C THR A 40 8.06 -0.20 3.51
N THR A 41 7.38 0.05 2.41
CA THR A 41 5.94 -0.15 2.31
C THR A 41 5.52 -0.81 1.00
N LEU A 42 4.49 -1.65 1.08
CA LEU A 42 3.79 -2.16 -0.08
C LEU A 42 2.74 -1.15 -0.52
N THR A 43 2.89 -0.67 -1.75
CA THR A 43 1.92 0.22 -2.41
C THR A 43 1.06 -0.58 -3.38
N HIS A 44 -0.24 -0.31 -3.34
CA HIS A 44 -1.20 -0.79 -4.32
C HIS A 44 -1.42 0.25 -5.43
N PRO A 45 -1.77 -0.15 -6.66
CA PRO A 45 -2.18 0.77 -7.71
C PRO A 45 -3.61 1.31 -7.43
N GLN A 46 -3.79 2.01 -6.30
CA GLN A 46 -5.09 2.45 -5.76
C GLN A 46 -5.89 3.28 -6.78
N GLU A 47 -5.20 4.14 -7.53
CA GLU A 47 -5.81 4.96 -8.57
C GLU A 47 -6.38 4.11 -9.72
N GLN A 48 -5.64 3.08 -10.16
CA GLN A 48 -6.10 2.16 -11.19
C GLN A 48 -7.23 1.27 -10.68
N MET A 49 -7.16 0.83 -9.42
CA MET A 49 -8.24 0.08 -8.78
C MET A 49 -9.53 0.90 -8.72
N GLY A 50 -9.44 2.20 -8.37
CA GLY A 50 -10.58 3.11 -8.37
C GLY A 50 -11.17 3.33 -9.77
N ARG A 51 -10.32 3.55 -10.78
CA ARG A 51 -10.75 3.63 -12.19
C ARG A 51 -11.46 2.36 -12.64
N ASP A 52 -10.88 1.21 -12.33
CA ASP A 52 -11.43 -0.09 -12.71
C ASP A 52 -12.80 -0.35 -12.06
N ALA A 53 -12.99 0.08 -10.80
CA ALA A 53 -14.26 0.01 -10.09
C ALA A 53 -15.33 0.94 -10.71
N ALA A 54 -14.98 2.19 -11.03
CA ALA A 54 -15.89 3.13 -11.70
C ALA A 54 -16.31 2.61 -13.09
N ASP A 55 -15.34 2.14 -13.88
CA ASP A 55 -15.57 1.49 -15.17
C ASP A 55 -16.53 0.31 -15.07
N TRP A 56 -16.37 -0.52 -14.04
CA TRP A 56 -17.22 -1.67 -13.80
C TRP A 56 -18.66 -1.24 -13.53
N MET A 57 -18.85 -0.23 -12.68
CA MET A 57 -20.17 0.31 -12.35
C MET A 57 -20.86 0.87 -13.61
N ILE A 58 -20.16 1.66 -14.43
CA ILE A 58 -20.70 2.20 -15.69
C ILE A 58 -21.08 1.08 -16.67
N LYS A 59 -20.25 0.05 -16.80
CA LYS A 59 -20.53 -1.11 -17.67
C LYS A 59 -21.75 -1.89 -17.19
N LYS A 60 -21.94 -2.03 -15.88
CA LYS A 60 -23.14 -2.64 -15.28
C LYS A 60 -24.39 -1.83 -15.54
N PHE A 61 -24.36 -0.51 -15.33
CA PHE A 61 -25.49 0.37 -15.65
C PHE A 61 -25.91 0.29 -17.13
N LYS A 62 -24.94 0.12 -18.04
CA LYS A 62 -25.19 -0.05 -19.48
C LYS A 62 -25.62 -1.47 -19.88
N GLY A 63 -25.95 -2.35 -18.93
CA GLY A 63 -26.46 -3.71 -19.18
C GLY A 63 -25.43 -4.69 -19.76
N LYS A 64 -24.14 -4.38 -19.73
CA LYS A 64 -23.11 -5.27 -20.29
C LYS A 64 -22.85 -6.48 -19.38
N ARG A 65 -22.74 -7.68 -19.96
CA ARG A 65 -22.20 -8.86 -19.23
C ARG A 65 -20.70 -8.65 -18.99
N ILE A 66 -20.28 -8.80 -17.74
CA ILE A 66 -18.88 -8.61 -17.30
C ILE A 66 -18.38 -9.91 -16.68
N SER A 67 -17.23 -10.42 -17.14
CA SER A 67 -16.53 -11.54 -16.50
C SER A 67 -15.63 -11.01 -15.37
N LEU A 68 -15.86 -11.44 -14.13
CA LEU A 68 -15.06 -11.01 -12.96
C LEU A 68 -13.59 -11.47 -13.02
N ILE A 69 -13.30 -12.54 -13.75
CA ILE A 69 -12.05 -13.32 -13.59
C ILE A 69 -10.81 -12.68 -14.23
N LYS A 70 -10.95 -11.74 -15.18
CA LYS A 70 -9.79 -11.25 -15.96
C LYS A 70 -8.93 -10.16 -15.30
N ARG A 71 -9.36 -9.53 -14.21
CA ARG A 71 -8.75 -8.24 -13.77
C ARG A 71 -7.90 -8.33 -12.51
N PHE A 72 -8.07 -9.40 -11.72
CA PHE A 72 -7.28 -9.62 -10.51
C PHE A 72 -5.88 -10.18 -10.76
N THR A 73 -5.52 -10.53 -11.99
CA THR A 73 -4.23 -11.20 -12.28
C THR A 73 -3.24 -10.35 -13.07
N SER A 74 -3.67 -9.23 -13.67
CA SER A 74 -2.82 -8.42 -14.56
C SER A 74 -2.27 -7.14 -13.92
N LEU A 75 -2.75 -6.77 -12.73
CA LEU A 75 -2.15 -5.69 -11.97
C LEU A 75 -0.93 -6.27 -11.24
N ASN A 76 0.22 -5.62 -11.28
CA ASN A 76 1.26 -5.92 -10.29
C ASN A 76 0.72 -5.41 -8.94
N TRP A 77 0.16 -6.32 -8.15
CA TRP A 77 -0.63 -6.02 -6.95
C TRP A 77 0.15 -5.32 -5.85
N PHE A 78 1.47 -5.49 -5.85
CA PHE A 78 2.35 -5.00 -4.81
C PHE A 78 3.57 -4.38 -5.47
N GLN A 79 3.78 -3.09 -5.24
CA GLN A 79 5.07 -2.44 -5.46
C GLN A 79 5.71 -2.18 -4.10
N VAL A 80 6.90 -2.73 -3.89
CA VAL A 80 7.72 -2.38 -2.73
C VAL A 80 8.33 -1.01 -3.01
N LYS A 81 8.04 -0.03 -2.15
CA LYS A 81 8.66 1.30 -2.19
C LYS A 81 9.15 1.68 -0.81
N ARG A 82 10.28 2.39 -0.72
CA ARG A 82 10.64 3.08 0.52
C ARG A 82 9.97 4.44 0.59
N SER A 83 9.56 4.85 1.78
CA SER A 83 9.13 6.23 2.05
C SER A 83 10.27 7.20 1.66
N ASN A 84 10.02 8.06 0.64
CA ASN A 84 10.93 8.98 -0.07
C ASN A 84 11.58 8.50 -1.40
N GLU A 85 11.12 7.41 -2.03
CA GLU A 85 11.44 7.03 -3.42
C GLU A 85 10.22 6.99 -4.35
#